data_AF-A0AA41RU85-F1
#
_entry.id   AF-A0AA41RU85-F1
#
_cell.length_a   1.000
_cell.length_b   1.000
_cell.length_c   1.000
_cell.angle_alpha   90.00
_cell.angle_beta   90.00
_cell.angle_gamma   90.00
#
_symmetry.space_group_name_H-M   'P 1'
#
loop_
_entity.id
_entity.type
_entity.pdbx_description
1 polymer ?
#
loop_
_entity_poly.entity_id
_entity_poly.type
_entity_poly.pdbx_seq_one_letter_code
_entity_poly.pdbx_strand_id
1 'polypeptide(L)'
;MALTAATATPIMARMLTTTASATPSRISSIRFSPKPFLSSKLTFSSFSSNKAQAQRRFTTSRISATISTGDKLPESTLSYFDSAGELQTTTVSELTKGKKAILFAVPGAFTPTCSQKHLPGFVEKSSELKSKGVDTIACISVNDAFVMKAWKEDLKIGDEVLLLSDGNGDFTRALGVELDLSDKPIGLGVRSRRYALLADDGVVKVLNLEEGGAFENSSAEDMLKAL
;
A
#
# COMPACT_ATOMS: atom_id res chain seq x y z
N MET A 1 41.08 -36.60 -25.16
CA MET A 1 41.89 -37.10 -24.03
C MET A 1 41.23 -36.57 -22.76
N ALA A 2 40.60 -37.46 -21.97
CA ALA A 2 39.89 -37.28 -20.68
C ALA A 2 38.72 -36.26 -20.65
N LEU A 3 37.44 -36.55 -20.39
CA LEU A 3 36.68 -37.64 -19.74
C LEU A 3 37.02 -37.89 -18.26
N THR A 4 36.25 -37.26 -17.36
CA THR A 4 35.86 -37.72 -16.00
C THR A 4 34.93 -36.66 -15.38
N ALA A 5 34.05 -36.92 -14.41
CA ALA A 5 33.15 -38.01 -14.07
C ALA A 5 32.37 -37.48 -12.86
N ALA A 6 31.06 -37.70 -12.82
CA ALA A 6 30.22 -37.45 -11.67
C ALA A 6 30.56 -38.41 -10.52
N THR A 7 30.48 -37.94 -9.27
CA THR A 7 30.35 -38.82 -8.10
C THR A 7 29.45 -38.17 -7.04
N ALA A 8 28.24 -38.75 -6.92
CA ALA A 8 27.41 -38.70 -5.74
C ALA A 8 27.91 -39.74 -4.71
N THR A 9 27.63 -39.53 -3.42
CA THR A 9 27.39 -40.52 -2.31
C THR A 9 27.69 -39.85 -0.94
N PRO A 10 27.32 -40.43 0.23
CA PRO A 10 26.02 -41.01 0.59
C PRO A 10 25.50 -40.59 1.99
N ILE A 11 24.22 -40.90 2.20
CA ILE A 11 23.50 -41.33 3.40
C ILE A 11 24.34 -41.65 4.65
N MET A 12 23.94 -41.12 5.81
CA MET A 12 23.99 -41.85 7.10
C MET A 12 22.94 -41.30 8.09
N ALA A 13 21.95 -42.14 8.35
CA ALA A 13 20.97 -42.01 9.41
C ALA A 13 21.65 -42.17 10.78
N ARG A 14 21.17 -41.44 11.79
CA ARG A 14 21.37 -41.85 13.18
C ARG A 14 20.10 -41.58 13.99
N MET A 15 19.42 -42.68 14.29
CA MET A 15 18.45 -42.81 15.37
C MET A 15 19.07 -42.34 16.68
N LEU A 16 18.32 -41.55 17.44
CA LEU A 16 18.41 -41.52 18.90
C LEU A 16 16.98 -41.57 19.45
N THR A 17 16.62 -42.77 19.85
CA THR A 17 15.59 -43.07 20.86
C THR A 17 15.88 -42.30 22.14
N THR A 18 14.90 -41.57 22.66
CA THR A 18 14.72 -41.47 24.11
C THR A 18 13.23 -41.53 24.45
N THR A 19 12.89 -42.55 25.21
CA THR A 19 11.60 -42.81 25.82
C THR A 19 11.53 -42.02 27.13
N ALA A 20 10.48 -41.22 27.31
CA ALA A 20 10.07 -40.78 28.64
C ALA A 20 8.55 -40.80 28.73
N SER A 21 8.04 -41.86 29.35
CA SER A 21 6.65 -41.98 29.78
C SER A 21 6.42 -41.13 31.03
N ALA A 22 5.42 -40.25 31.01
CA ALA A 22 4.87 -39.65 32.21
C ALA A 22 3.36 -39.91 32.24
N THR A 23 2.92 -40.47 33.35
CA THR A 23 1.59 -40.98 33.67
C THR A 23 0.55 -39.87 33.85
N PRO A 24 -0.74 -40.11 33.54
CA PRO A 24 -1.80 -39.14 33.78
C PRO A 24 -2.32 -39.23 35.22
N SER A 25 -2.16 -38.15 35.97
CA SER A 25 -2.75 -37.98 37.30
C SER A 25 -4.25 -37.71 37.20
N ARG A 26 -5.00 -38.59 37.84
CA ARG A 26 -6.45 -38.67 37.97
C ARG A 26 -7.05 -37.39 38.60
N ILE A 27 -7.79 -36.59 37.82
CA ILE A 27 -8.59 -35.48 38.33
C ILE A 27 -9.88 -36.04 38.94
N SER A 28 -10.04 -35.90 40.25
CA SER A 28 -11.26 -36.23 40.97
C SER A 28 -12.33 -35.16 40.76
N SER A 29 -13.49 -35.60 40.29
CA SER A 29 -14.72 -34.82 40.16
C SER A 29 -15.26 -34.43 41.55
N ILE A 30 -15.13 -33.16 41.94
CA ILE A 30 -15.83 -32.63 43.11
C ILE A 30 -17.17 -32.04 42.63
N ARG A 31 -18.25 -32.73 43.00
CA ARG A 31 -19.63 -32.28 42.79
C ARG A 31 -19.91 -31.08 43.71
N PHE A 32 -20.15 -29.92 43.11
CA PHE A 32 -20.74 -28.77 43.82
C PHE A 32 -22.24 -29.00 43.99
N SER A 33 -22.70 -28.98 45.25
CA SER A 33 -24.12 -29.03 45.60
C SER A 33 -24.70 -27.61 45.66
N PRO A 34 -25.85 -27.33 45.04
CA PRO A 34 -26.49 -26.02 45.14
C PRO A 34 -27.26 -25.88 46.45
N LYS A 35 -27.00 -24.80 47.20
CA LYS A 35 -27.82 -24.38 48.35
C LYS A 35 -28.85 -23.31 47.91
N PRO A 36 -30.01 -23.24 48.59
CA PRO A 36 -31.19 -22.58 48.04
C PRO A 36 -31.15 -21.06 48.15
N PHE A 37 -31.85 -20.48 47.19
CA PHE A 37 -32.33 -19.11 47.07
C PHE A 37 -32.78 -18.48 48.39
N LEU A 38 -32.32 -17.25 48.65
CA LEU A 38 -32.99 -16.30 49.52
C LEU A 38 -33.35 -15.06 48.70
N SER A 39 -34.65 -14.86 48.52
CA SER A 39 -35.26 -13.76 47.77
C SER A 39 -35.20 -12.46 48.57
N SER A 40 -34.43 -11.49 48.09
CA SER A 40 -34.62 -10.08 48.44
C SER A 40 -35.17 -9.34 47.22
N LYS A 41 -36.41 -8.86 47.34
CA LYS A 41 -37.07 -8.02 46.35
C LYS A 41 -36.36 -6.66 46.31
N LEU A 42 -35.52 -6.45 45.30
CA LEU A 42 -35.02 -5.13 44.95
C LEU A 42 -35.91 -4.54 43.86
N THR A 43 -36.64 -3.50 44.23
CA THR A 43 -37.40 -2.61 43.35
C THR A 43 -36.48 -1.99 42.31
N PHE A 44 -36.64 -2.41 41.06
CA PHE A 44 -35.97 -1.81 39.90
C PHE A 44 -36.70 -0.51 39.54
N SER A 45 -36.11 0.63 39.85
CA SER A 45 -36.54 1.89 39.24
C SER A 45 -36.16 1.86 37.76
N SER A 46 -37.16 2.09 36.90
CA SER A 46 -37.02 2.20 35.46
C SER A 46 -36.08 3.36 35.11
N PHE A 47 -34.79 3.07 34.91
CA PHE A 47 -33.88 3.97 34.22
C PHE A 47 -34.18 3.91 32.72
N SER A 48 -34.93 4.93 32.26
CA SER A 48 -35.08 5.24 30.85
C SER A 48 -33.71 5.61 30.28
N SER A 49 -33.00 4.61 29.75
CA SER A 49 -31.80 4.83 28.95
C SER A 49 -32.23 5.47 27.63
N ASN A 50 -32.10 6.79 27.55
CA ASN A 50 -32.01 7.48 26.27
C ASN A 50 -30.81 6.90 25.52
N LYS A 51 -31.06 5.89 24.68
CA LYS A 51 -30.17 5.55 23.58
C LYS A 51 -30.23 6.72 22.63
N ALA A 52 -29.42 7.74 22.90
CA ALA A 52 -28.95 8.65 21.87
C ALA A 52 -28.20 7.77 20.87
N GLN A 53 -28.93 7.31 19.87
CA GLN A 53 -28.38 6.65 18.70
C GLN A 53 -27.59 7.75 17.99
N ALA A 54 -26.32 7.87 18.36
CA ALA A 54 -25.35 8.61 17.59
C ALA A 54 -25.28 7.93 16.23
N GLN A 55 -26.09 8.41 15.30
CA GLN A 55 -25.96 8.10 13.89
C GLN A 55 -24.59 8.63 13.47
N ARG A 56 -23.56 7.78 13.59
CA ARG A 56 -22.32 7.93 12.84
C ARG A 56 -22.73 7.90 11.37
N ARG A 57 -22.97 9.08 10.81
CA ARG A 57 -22.98 9.28 9.37
C ARG A 57 -21.61 8.83 8.89
N PHE A 58 -21.52 7.61 8.40
CA PHE A 58 -20.46 7.24 7.47
C PHE A 58 -20.70 8.08 6.22
N THR A 59 -20.15 9.28 6.22
CA THR A 59 -19.93 10.02 4.99
C THR A 59 -18.98 9.14 4.20
N THR A 60 -19.49 8.53 3.12
CA THR A 60 -18.62 8.18 1.99
C THR A 60 -17.74 9.41 1.77
N SER A 61 -16.44 9.29 2.05
CA SER A 61 -15.48 10.37 1.88
C SER A 61 -15.63 10.84 0.45
N ARG A 62 -16.37 11.93 0.18
CA ARG A 62 -16.33 12.56 -1.13
C ARG A 62 -14.87 12.92 -1.37
N ILE A 63 -14.30 12.54 -2.51
CA ILE A 63 -13.06 13.11 -2.99
C ILE A 63 -13.15 14.63 -2.82
N SER A 64 -12.22 15.17 -2.04
CA SER A 64 -11.93 16.60 -1.99
C SER A 64 -10.42 16.72 -1.99
N ALA A 65 -9.82 16.49 -3.15
CA ALA A 65 -8.43 16.87 -3.38
C ALA A 65 -8.34 18.40 -3.32
N THR A 66 -7.24 18.90 -2.77
CA THR A 66 -6.95 20.34 -2.77
C THR A 66 -6.43 20.78 -4.13
N ILE A 67 -5.71 19.90 -4.82
CA ILE A 67 -5.16 20.14 -6.16
C ILE A 67 -6.23 19.97 -7.24
N SER A 68 -6.16 20.80 -8.28
CA SER A 68 -7.00 20.72 -9.49
C SER A 68 -6.19 20.86 -10.78
N THR A 69 -6.81 20.53 -11.92
CA THR A 69 -6.24 20.84 -13.23
C THR A 69 -6.01 22.35 -13.36
N GLY A 70 -4.84 22.74 -13.85
CA GLY A 70 -4.40 24.14 -13.96
C GLY A 70 -3.51 24.59 -12.81
N ASP A 71 -3.52 23.90 -11.67
CA ASP A 71 -2.67 24.23 -10.54
C ASP A 71 -1.23 23.79 -10.76
N LYS A 72 -0.30 24.50 -10.12
CA LYS A 72 1.09 24.05 -10.02
C LYS A 72 1.21 23.00 -8.92
N LEU A 73 1.97 21.94 -9.18
CA LEU A 73 2.23 20.91 -8.18
C LEU A 73 2.96 21.53 -6.97
N PRO A 74 2.59 21.11 -5.74
CA PRO A 74 3.28 21.55 -4.54
C PRO A 74 4.71 21.02 -4.53
N GLU A 75 5.64 21.83 -4.05
CA GLU A 75 7.01 21.39 -3.89
C GLU A 75 7.11 20.41 -2.72
N SER A 76 7.79 19.29 -2.96
CA SER A 76 8.07 18.26 -1.97
C SER A 76 9.33 17.50 -2.38
N THR A 77 9.95 16.83 -1.40
CA THR A 77 11.13 15.98 -1.60
C THR A 77 10.72 14.52 -1.47
N LEU A 78 11.05 13.73 -2.48
CA LEU A 78 10.79 12.30 -2.55
C LEU A 78 12.12 11.54 -2.55
N SER A 79 12.14 10.34 -1.99
CA SER A 79 13.33 9.49 -1.94
C SER A 79 13.22 8.31 -2.88
N TYR A 80 14.34 7.83 -3.43
CA TYR A 80 14.37 6.65 -4.29
C TYR A 80 15.74 5.98 -4.26
N PHE A 81 15.84 4.79 -4.82
CA PHE A 81 17.11 4.12 -5.07
C PHE A 81 17.48 4.21 -6.55
N ASP A 82 18.69 4.66 -6.84
CA ASP A 82 19.21 4.72 -8.21
C ASP A 82 19.67 3.34 -8.72
N SER A 83 20.20 3.30 -9.94
CA SER A 83 20.70 2.07 -10.57
C SER A 83 21.96 1.49 -9.90
N ALA A 84 22.69 2.29 -9.12
CA ALA A 84 23.80 1.83 -8.28
C ALA A 84 23.32 1.27 -6.93
N GLY A 85 22.03 1.39 -6.62
CA GLY A 85 21.47 0.96 -5.35
C GLY A 85 21.79 1.92 -4.21
N GLU A 86 22.08 3.18 -4.51
CA GLU A 86 22.28 4.24 -3.52
C GLU A 86 20.97 5.00 -3.25
N LEU A 87 20.75 5.39 -2.00
CA LEU A 87 19.59 6.17 -1.60
C LEU A 87 19.79 7.62 -2.03
N GLN A 88 18.88 8.11 -2.86
CA GLN A 88 18.86 9.46 -3.40
C GLN A 88 17.57 10.19 -2.99
N THR A 89 17.58 11.50 -3.16
CA THR A 89 16.39 12.35 -3.07
C THR A 89 16.23 13.15 -4.36
N THR A 90 14.98 13.45 -4.72
CA THR A 90 14.66 14.38 -5.81
C THR A 90 13.46 15.23 -5.42
N THR A 91 13.33 16.40 -6.01
CA THR A 91 12.17 17.27 -5.78
C THR A 91 11.13 17.17 -6.89
N VAL A 92 9.89 17.53 -6.58
CA VAL A 92 8.81 17.60 -7.58
C VAL A 92 9.18 18.53 -8.74
N SER A 93 9.84 19.65 -8.47
CA SER A 93 10.34 20.54 -9.51
C SER A 93 11.39 19.88 -10.42
N GLU A 94 12.32 19.08 -9.89
CA GLU A 94 13.32 18.38 -10.71
C GLU A 94 12.70 17.34 -11.66
N LEU A 95 11.63 16.69 -11.19
CA LEU A 95 10.86 15.72 -11.96
C LEU A 95 10.04 16.36 -13.09
N THR A 96 9.60 17.60 -12.93
CA THR A 96 8.54 18.18 -13.78
C THR A 96 8.93 19.46 -14.53
N LYS A 97 9.96 20.18 -14.10
CA LYS A 97 10.38 21.45 -14.74
C LYS A 97 10.85 21.22 -16.17
N GLY A 98 10.24 21.93 -17.12
CA GLY A 98 10.51 21.84 -18.55
C GLY A 98 10.23 20.45 -19.15
N LYS A 99 9.45 19.61 -18.46
CA LYS A 99 9.18 18.23 -18.83
C LYS A 99 7.69 17.95 -18.80
N LYS A 100 7.26 17.00 -19.62
CA LYS A 100 5.97 16.35 -19.47
C LYS A 100 6.15 15.11 -18.59
N ALA A 101 5.51 15.11 -17.43
CA ALA A 101 5.67 14.08 -16.41
C ALA A 101 4.33 13.43 -16.06
N ILE A 102 4.30 12.10 -16.02
CA ILE A 102 3.21 11.34 -15.42
C ILE A 102 3.64 10.93 -14.01
N LEU A 103 2.90 11.41 -13.01
CA LEU A 103 3.02 10.97 -11.63
C LEU A 103 1.77 10.17 -11.29
N PHE A 104 1.92 8.92 -10.90
CA PHE A 104 0.80 8.12 -10.42
C PHE A 104 1.10 7.61 -9.03
N ALA A 105 0.07 7.51 -8.18
CA ALA A 105 0.22 7.02 -6.82
C ALA A 105 -0.61 5.77 -6.57
N VAL A 106 -0.11 4.99 -5.63
CA VAL A 106 -0.76 3.77 -5.16
C VAL A 106 -0.93 3.81 -3.63
N PRO A 107 -1.99 3.18 -3.08
CA PRO A 107 -2.14 3.07 -1.63
C PRO A 107 -1.04 2.28 -0.92
N GLY A 108 -0.35 1.39 -1.62
CA GLY A 108 0.77 0.68 -1.01
C GLY A 108 1.45 -0.32 -1.93
N ALA A 109 2.77 -0.41 -1.80
CA ALA A 109 3.59 -1.47 -2.34
C ALA A 109 3.09 -2.85 -1.88
N PHE A 110 3.30 -3.87 -2.71
CA PHE A 110 2.89 -5.26 -2.47
C PHE A 110 1.36 -5.52 -2.34
N THR A 111 0.51 -4.50 -2.52
CA THR A 111 -0.95 -4.70 -2.50
C THR A 111 -1.49 -5.17 -3.87
N PRO A 112 -2.55 -6.00 -3.94
CA PRO A 112 -2.91 -6.75 -5.15
C PRO A 112 -3.12 -5.89 -6.41
N THR A 113 -4.02 -4.90 -6.38
CA THR A 113 -4.30 -4.05 -7.56
C THR A 113 -3.08 -3.24 -7.99
N CYS A 114 -2.26 -2.81 -7.02
CA CYS A 114 -1.07 -2.01 -7.28
C CYS A 114 0.02 -2.83 -7.97
N SER A 115 0.28 -4.04 -7.47
CA SER A 115 1.33 -4.94 -7.98
C SER A 115 0.94 -5.71 -9.23
N GLN A 116 -0.35 -5.94 -9.47
CA GLN A 116 -0.80 -6.81 -10.57
C GLN A 116 -1.36 -6.03 -11.77
N LYS A 117 -1.72 -4.74 -11.59
CA LYS A 117 -2.40 -3.95 -12.63
C LYS A 117 -1.80 -2.57 -12.79
N HIS A 118 -1.86 -1.74 -11.75
CA HIS A 118 -1.58 -0.31 -11.90
C HIS A 118 -0.13 -0.04 -12.31
N LEU A 119 0.83 -0.48 -11.50
CA LEU A 119 2.26 -0.27 -11.79
C LEU A 119 2.72 -1.05 -13.03
N PRO A 120 2.41 -2.37 -13.20
CA PRO A 120 2.79 -3.10 -14.42
C PRO A 120 2.24 -2.47 -15.71
N GLY A 121 1.01 -1.95 -15.72
CA GLY A 121 0.46 -1.29 -16.91
C GLY A 121 1.28 -0.09 -17.37
N PHE A 122 1.79 0.73 -16.43
CA PHE A 122 2.70 1.83 -16.77
C PHE A 122 4.07 1.36 -17.28
N VAL A 123 4.57 0.23 -16.78
CA VAL A 123 5.81 -0.39 -17.28
C VAL A 123 5.63 -0.85 -18.72
N GLU A 124 4.57 -1.61 -18.99
CA GLU A 124 4.23 -2.13 -20.33
C GLU A 124 4.02 -1.00 -21.36
N LYS A 125 3.40 0.11 -20.94
CA LYS A 125 3.09 1.26 -21.80
C LYS A 125 4.17 2.34 -21.81
N SER A 126 5.25 2.18 -21.05
CA SER A 126 6.28 3.22 -20.86
C SER A 126 6.88 3.72 -22.18
N SER A 127 7.21 2.82 -23.11
CA SER A 127 7.76 3.17 -24.43
C SER A 127 6.76 3.97 -25.28
N GLU A 128 5.48 3.61 -25.24
CA GLU A 128 4.41 4.30 -25.98
C GLU A 128 4.19 5.71 -25.40
N LEU A 129 4.11 5.82 -24.07
CA LEU A 129 4.01 7.10 -23.36
C LEU A 129 5.21 8.02 -23.68
N LYS A 130 6.44 7.48 -23.63
CA LYS A 130 7.66 8.22 -23.99
C LYS A 130 7.65 8.67 -25.45
N SER A 131 7.14 7.84 -26.37
CA SER A 131 7.02 8.22 -27.78
C SER A 131 6.04 9.38 -28.03
N LYS A 132 5.08 9.61 -27.11
CA LYS A 132 4.18 10.77 -27.10
C LYS A 132 4.77 12.00 -26.37
N GLY A 133 6.06 11.98 -26.07
CA GLY A 133 6.78 13.08 -25.45
C GLY A 133 6.58 13.17 -23.93
N VAL A 134 6.29 12.07 -23.25
CA VAL A 134 6.39 12.00 -21.77
C VAL A 134 7.84 11.73 -21.40
N ASP A 135 8.47 12.64 -20.67
CA ASP A 135 9.87 12.53 -20.25
C ASP A 135 10.03 11.70 -18.98
N THR A 136 9.06 11.77 -18.07
CA THR A 136 9.12 11.14 -16.73
C THR A 136 7.86 10.35 -16.45
N ILE A 137 8.02 9.11 -16.00
CA ILE A 137 6.92 8.27 -15.48
C ILE A 137 7.35 7.80 -14.09
N ALA A 138 6.60 8.19 -13.06
CA ALA A 138 6.95 7.87 -11.68
C ALA A 138 5.75 7.34 -10.87
N CYS A 139 6.00 6.26 -10.15
CA CYS A 139 5.10 5.66 -9.17
C CYS A 139 5.42 6.19 -7.76
N ILE A 140 4.44 6.75 -7.07
CA ILE A 140 4.58 7.29 -5.72
C ILE A 140 3.79 6.44 -4.72
N SER A 141 4.37 6.18 -3.55
CA SER A 141 3.66 5.60 -2.41
C SER A 141 4.18 6.20 -1.11
N VAL A 142 3.39 6.14 -0.04
CA VAL A 142 3.82 6.51 1.32
C VAL A 142 4.67 5.44 2.01
N ASN A 143 4.99 4.36 1.30
CA ASN A 143 6.00 3.40 1.76
C ASN A 143 7.38 4.05 1.74
N ASP A 144 8.24 3.65 2.69
CA ASP A 144 9.63 4.08 2.71
C ASP A 144 10.43 3.61 1.48
N ALA A 145 11.56 4.26 1.22
CA ALA A 145 12.37 4.01 0.04
C ALA A 145 12.92 2.57 -0.03
N PHE A 146 13.14 1.91 1.10
CA PHE A 146 13.66 0.53 1.12
C PHE A 146 12.58 -0.46 0.68
N VAL A 147 11.34 -0.28 1.13
CA VAL A 147 10.18 -1.04 0.65
C VAL A 147 9.95 -0.79 -0.83
N MET A 148 10.03 0.47 -1.27
CA MET A 148 9.87 0.80 -2.70
C MET A 148 10.96 0.15 -3.57
N LYS A 149 12.21 0.10 -3.09
CA LYS A 149 13.31 -0.62 -3.75
C LYS A 149 13.03 -2.12 -3.87
N ALA A 150 12.72 -2.77 -2.76
CA ALA A 150 12.44 -4.21 -2.75
C ALA A 150 11.24 -4.56 -3.64
N TRP A 151 10.22 -3.69 -3.69
CA TRP A 151 9.07 -3.87 -4.56
C TRP A 151 9.42 -3.72 -6.04
N LYS A 152 10.29 -2.75 -6.38
CA LYS A 152 10.85 -2.61 -7.74
C LYS A 152 11.54 -3.90 -8.20
N GLU A 153 12.38 -4.46 -7.33
CA GLU A 153 13.15 -5.68 -7.59
C GLU A 153 12.23 -6.91 -7.73
N ASP A 154 11.24 -7.08 -6.87
CA ASP A 154 10.26 -8.16 -6.91
C ASP A 154 9.48 -8.19 -8.23
N LEU A 155 9.06 -7.02 -8.71
CA LEU A 155 8.37 -6.85 -9.98
C LEU A 155 9.30 -6.81 -11.20
N LYS A 156 10.63 -6.86 -11.00
CA LYS A 156 11.65 -6.83 -12.05
C LYS A 156 11.55 -5.60 -12.96
N ILE A 157 11.24 -4.46 -12.37
CA ILE A 157 11.11 -3.19 -13.10
C ILE A 157 12.49 -2.58 -13.28
N GLY A 158 12.82 -2.19 -14.51
CA GLY A 158 14.05 -1.49 -14.87
C GLY A 158 13.87 0.03 -14.81
N ASP A 159 14.21 0.71 -15.90
CA ASP A 159 14.18 2.17 -16.02
C ASP A 159 12.91 2.69 -16.72
N GLU A 160 11.91 1.82 -16.89
CA GLU A 160 10.60 2.17 -17.45
C GLU A 160 9.85 3.18 -16.57
N VAL A 161 9.89 2.95 -15.25
CA VAL A 161 9.16 3.73 -14.23
C VAL A 161 10.07 3.97 -13.02
N LEU A 162 10.11 5.21 -12.54
CA LEU A 162 10.79 5.58 -11.30
C LEU A 162 9.88 5.27 -10.09
N LEU A 163 10.39 4.55 -9.10
CA LEU A 163 9.64 4.28 -7.86
C LEU A 163 10.10 5.25 -6.76
N LEU A 164 9.18 6.12 -6.34
CA LEU A 164 9.41 7.22 -5.41
C LEU A 164 8.70 6.96 -4.08
N SER A 165 9.43 7.17 -2.99
CA SER A 165 8.93 7.13 -1.62
C SER A 165 8.54 8.53 -1.15
N ASP A 166 7.26 8.70 -0.84
CA ASP A 166 6.69 9.79 -0.05
C ASP A 166 6.53 9.32 1.41
N GLY A 167 7.60 8.83 2.03
CA GLY A 167 7.54 8.09 3.31
C GLY A 167 6.92 8.88 4.48
N ASN A 168 6.95 10.21 4.43
CA ASN A 168 6.28 11.09 5.41
C ASN A 168 4.85 11.49 5.00
N GLY A 169 4.44 11.19 3.76
CA GLY A 169 3.16 11.57 3.20
C GLY A 169 3.03 13.06 2.91
N ASP A 170 4.14 13.80 2.81
CA ASP A 170 4.14 15.26 2.67
C ASP A 170 3.61 15.69 1.31
N PHE A 171 4.01 15.00 0.25
CA PHE A 171 3.46 15.26 -1.08
C PHE A 171 1.97 14.87 -1.15
N THR A 172 1.63 13.69 -0.64
CA THR A 172 0.25 13.18 -0.59
C THR A 172 -0.69 14.15 0.15
N ARG A 173 -0.26 14.68 1.30
CA ARG A 173 -1.02 15.63 2.10
C ARG A 173 -1.10 17.01 1.44
N ALA A 174 -0.03 17.47 0.82
CA ALA A 174 -0.04 18.75 0.09
C ALA A 174 -1.03 18.75 -1.09
N LEU A 175 -1.23 17.60 -1.75
CA LEU A 175 -2.27 17.45 -2.78
C LEU A 175 -3.69 17.28 -2.21
N GLY A 176 -3.84 17.01 -0.90
CA GLY A 176 -5.12 16.68 -0.28
C GLY A 176 -5.66 15.30 -0.67
N VAL A 177 -4.78 14.38 -1.06
CA VAL A 177 -5.16 13.04 -1.56
C VAL A 177 -4.89 11.93 -0.55
N GLU A 178 -4.90 12.25 0.75
CA GLU A 178 -4.81 11.27 1.84
C GLU A 178 -6.03 10.34 1.88
N LEU A 179 -5.80 9.07 2.19
CA LEU A 179 -6.79 8.02 2.38
C LEU A 179 -6.57 7.36 3.73
N ASP A 180 -7.44 7.62 4.71
CA ASP A 180 -7.37 6.97 6.01
C ASP A 180 -8.03 5.58 5.95
N LEU A 181 -7.23 4.53 6.14
CA LEU A 181 -7.65 3.13 6.19
C LEU A 181 -7.42 2.52 7.57
N SER A 182 -7.28 3.34 8.61
CA SER A 182 -7.07 2.89 9.99
C SER A 182 -8.28 2.11 10.55
N ASP A 183 -9.45 2.26 9.95
CA ASP A 183 -10.67 1.53 10.29
C ASP A 183 -10.75 0.13 9.66
N LYS A 184 -9.84 -0.21 8.73
CA LYS A 184 -9.85 -1.50 8.02
C LYS A 184 -9.10 -2.56 8.83
N PRO A 185 -9.63 -3.80 8.95
CA PRO A 185 -8.98 -4.89 9.69
C PRO A 185 -7.56 -5.23 9.22
N ILE A 186 -7.23 -4.91 7.96
CA ILE A 186 -5.90 -5.13 7.38
C ILE A 186 -4.82 -4.20 7.97
N GLY A 187 -5.20 -3.10 8.63
CA GLY A 187 -4.27 -2.22 9.34
C GLY A 187 -3.27 -1.51 8.42
N LEU A 188 -3.75 -0.58 7.58
CA LEU A 188 -2.90 0.16 6.65
C LEU A 188 -2.53 1.57 7.11
N GLY A 189 -3.33 2.17 7.99
CA GLY A 189 -3.14 3.57 8.40
C GLY A 189 -3.51 4.56 7.30
N VAL A 190 -2.93 5.76 7.36
CA VAL A 190 -3.10 6.80 6.32
C VAL A 190 -2.21 6.49 5.12
N ARG A 191 -2.80 6.49 3.92
CA ARG A 191 -2.14 6.21 2.63
C ARG A 191 -2.39 7.32 1.61
N SER A 192 -1.73 7.22 0.47
CA SER A 192 -2.11 7.99 -0.72
C SER A 192 -3.34 7.35 -1.37
N ARG A 193 -4.31 8.15 -1.83
CA ARG A 193 -5.33 7.69 -2.77
C ARG A 193 -4.65 7.23 -4.05
N ARG A 194 -5.31 6.32 -4.77
CA ARG A 194 -4.86 5.97 -6.13
C ARG A 194 -5.19 7.13 -7.07
N TYR A 195 -4.22 7.54 -7.86
CA TYR A 195 -4.44 8.49 -8.95
C TYR A 195 -3.38 8.35 -10.03
N ALA A 196 -3.65 8.94 -11.19
CA ALA A 196 -2.66 9.26 -12.20
C ALA A 196 -2.84 10.73 -12.61
N LEU A 197 -1.76 11.48 -12.66
CA LEU A 197 -1.77 12.87 -13.10
C LEU A 197 -0.73 13.10 -14.19
N LEU A 198 -1.06 13.99 -15.12
CA LEU A 198 -0.14 14.53 -16.11
C LEU A 198 0.22 15.95 -15.71
N ALA A 199 1.50 16.23 -15.56
CA ALA A 199 2.03 17.57 -15.37
C ALA A 199 2.88 17.98 -16.59
N ASP A 200 2.79 19.25 -16.95
CA ASP A 200 3.61 19.86 -18.00
C ASP A 200 4.21 21.15 -17.42
N ASP A 201 5.53 21.18 -17.31
CA ASP A 201 6.30 22.20 -16.58
C ASP A 201 5.79 22.42 -15.15
N GLY A 202 5.50 21.31 -14.47
CA GLY A 202 4.96 21.30 -13.09
C GLY A 202 3.51 21.76 -12.96
N VAL A 203 2.81 22.07 -14.06
CA VAL A 203 1.38 22.43 -14.05
C VAL A 203 0.52 21.21 -14.36
N VAL A 204 -0.45 20.91 -13.52
CA VAL A 204 -1.38 19.78 -13.69
C VAL A 204 -2.25 20.00 -14.92
N LYS A 205 -2.22 19.07 -15.87
CA LYS A 205 -3.05 19.06 -17.09
C LYS A 205 -4.16 18.03 -17.02
N VAL A 206 -3.91 16.92 -16.34
CA VAL A 206 -4.86 15.83 -16.13
C VAL A 206 -4.72 15.35 -14.69
N LEU A 207 -5.85 15.06 -14.04
CA LEU A 207 -5.90 14.45 -12.72
C LEU A 207 -7.03 13.41 -12.69
N ASN A 208 -6.65 12.14 -12.74
CA ASN A 208 -7.55 11.01 -12.64
C ASN A 208 -7.42 10.42 -11.24
N LEU A 209 -8.31 10.86 -10.34
CA LEU A 209 -8.31 10.48 -8.93
C LEU A 209 -9.40 9.44 -8.65
N GLU A 210 -9.02 8.38 -7.94
CA GLU A 210 -9.88 7.24 -7.66
C GLU A 210 -10.54 7.36 -6.28
N GLU A 211 -11.78 6.90 -6.18
CA GLU A 211 -12.50 6.79 -4.91
C GLU A 211 -12.08 5.52 -4.18
N GLY A 212 -11.60 5.67 -2.94
CA GLY A 212 -11.22 4.56 -2.07
C GLY A 212 -10.19 3.61 -2.70
N GLY A 213 -10.59 2.35 -2.94
CA GLY A 213 -9.73 1.29 -3.49
C GLY A 213 -9.87 1.08 -5.00
N ALA A 214 -10.61 1.94 -5.70
CA ALA A 214 -10.93 1.79 -7.12
C ALA A 214 -9.68 1.87 -8.03
N PHE A 215 -9.86 1.43 -9.28
CA PHE A 215 -8.91 1.51 -10.39
C PHE A 215 -9.71 1.47 -11.69
N GLU A 216 -10.28 2.61 -12.05
CA GLU A 216 -11.23 2.77 -13.16
C GLU A 216 -10.77 3.76 -14.22
N ASN A 217 -10.03 4.81 -13.84
CA ASN A 217 -9.62 5.90 -14.72
C ASN A 217 -8.14 6.28 -14.58
N SER A 218 -7.40 5.70 -13.64
CA SER A 218 -5.99 6.00 -13.43
C SER A 218 -5.03 5.11 -14.21
N SER A 219 -5.48 4.39 -15.24
CA SER A 219 -4.62 3.45 -15.99
C SER A 219 -3.65 4.15 -16.95
N ALA A 220 -2.62 3.44 -17.39
CA ALA A 220 -1.69 3.95 -18.41
C ALA A 220 -2.40 4.20 -19.76
N GLU A 221 -3.39 3.38 -20.09
CA GLU A 221 -4.27 3.56 -21.25
C GLU A 221 -5.09 4.84 -21.16
N ASP A 222 -5.58 5.19 -19.98
CA ASP A 222 -6.31 6.45 -19.79
C ASP A 222 -5.39 7.65 -19.93
N MET A 223 -4.15 7.54 -19.44
CA MET A 223 -3.14 8.59 -19.67
C MET A 223 -2.76 8.71 -21.15
N LEU A 224 -2.64 7.60 -21.88
CA LEU A 224 -2.39 7.61 -23.33
C LEU A 224 -3.49 8.31 -24.12
N LYS A 225 -4.76 8.19 -23.71
CA LYS A 225 -5.90 8.90 -24.34
C LYS A 225 -5.87 10.40 -24.10
N ALA A 226 -5.23 10.85 -23.01
CA ALA A 226 -5.15 12.26 -22.63
C ALA A 226 -3.92 13.00 -23.20
N LEU A 227 -3.00 12.28 -23.87
CA LEU A 227 -1.80 12.79 -24.54
C LEU A 227 -2.02 12.99 -26.05
#